data_AF-A0A7X9XEB0-F1
#
_entry.id   AF-A0A7X9XEB0-F1
#
_cell.length_a   1.000
_cell.length_b   1.000
_cell.length_c   1.000
_cell.angle_alpha   90.00
_cell.angle_beta   90.00
_cell.angle_gamma   90.00
#
_symmetry.space_group_name_H-M   'P 1'
#
loop_
_entity.id
_entity.type
_entity.pdbx_description
1 polymer ?
#
loop_
_entity_poly.entity_id
_entity_poly.type
_entity_poly.pdbx_seq_one_letter_code
_entity_poly.pdbx_strand_id
1 'polypeptide(L)' 'MNKQKSKLSHDLAKKMLIEGESFETIMETTHLRLKDLKRIQRNEIDPHF' A
#
# COMPACT_ATOMS: atom_id res chain seq x y z
N MET A 1 16.61 4.41 -13.60
CA MET A 1 16.07 3.04 -13.46
C MET A 1 15.27 2.86 -12.13
N ASN A 2 14.44 3.82 -11.71
CA ASN A 2 13.82 3.80 -10.35
C ASN A 2 12.30 3.60 -10.29
N LYS A 3 11.60 3.47 -11.43
CA LYS A 3 10.12 3.33 -11.47
C LYS A 3 9.61 1.91 -11.18
N GLN A 4 10.46 0.88 -11.26
CA GLN A 4 10.02 -0.52 -11.10
C GLN A 4 9.89 -0.93 -9.63
N LYS A 5 10.83 -0.54 -8.76
CA LYS A 5 10.75 -0.85 -7.32
C LYS A 5 9.53 -0.20 -6.66
N SER A 6 9.20 1.04 -7.03
CA SER A 6 8.05 1.75 -6.46
C SER A 6 6.71 1.10 -6.81
N LYS A 7 6.58 0.46 -7.97
CA LYS A 7 5.37 -0.29 -8.33
C LYS A 7 5.23 -1.57 -7.52
N LEU A 8 6.32 -2.31 -7.32
CA LEU A 8 6.29 -3.56 -6.55
C LEU A 8 5.88 -3.34 -5.08
N SER A 9 6.46 -2.35 -4.41
CA SER A 9 6.07 -2.00 -3.04
C SER A 9 4.61 -1.57 -2.94
N HIS A 10 4.12 -0.82 -3.93
CA HIS A 10 2.75 -0.33 -3.99
C HIS A 10 1.74 -1.46 -4.20
N ASP A 11 1.99 -2.34 -5.18
CA ASP A 11 1.13 -3.48 -5.48
C ASP A 11 1.09 -4.48 -4.30
N LEU A 12 2.21 -4.66 -3.60
CA LEU A 12 2.29 -5.49 -2.41
C LEU A 12 1.47 -4.88 -1.25
N ALA A 13 1.64 -3.58 -0.98
CA ALA A 13 0.85 -2.89 0.05
C ALA A 13 -0.65 -2.97 -0.23
N LYS A 14 -1.06 -2.82 -1.49
CA LYS A 14 -2.46 -2.95 -1.87
C LYS A 14 -3.03 -4.32 -1.54
N LYS A 15 -2.30 -5.40 -1.85
CA LYS A 15 -2.73 -6.77 -1.54
C LYS A 15 -2.89 -6.97 -0.03
N MET A 16 -1.88 -6.58 0.75
CA MET A 16 -1.92 -6.72 2.20
C MET A 16 -3.07 -5.91 2.84
N LEU A 17 -3.34 -4.70 2.33
CA LEU A 17 -4.50 -3.91 2.77
C LEU A 17 -5.84 -4.59 2.48
N ILE A 18 -5.98 -5.29 1.34
CA ILE A 18 -7.19 -6.06 0.99
C ILE A 18 -7.31 -7.31 1.88
N GLU A 19 -6.19 -7.94 2.21
CA GLU A 19 -6.11 -9.10 3.11
C GLU A 19 -6.41 -8.73 4.58
N GLY A 20 -6.46 -7.43 4.91
CA GLY A 20 -6.77 -6.94 6.25
C GLY A 20 -5.56 -6.83 7.17
N GLU A 21 -4.35 -6.83 6.62
CA GLU A 21 -3.11 -6.67 7.37
C GLU A 21 -3.00 -5.28 8.03
N SER A 22 -2.27 -5.23 9.15
CA SER A 22 -2.06 -3.98 9.88
C SER A 22 -1.13 -3.03 9.12
N PHE A 23 -1.32 -1.71 9.28
CA PHE A 23 -0.43 -0.74 8.64
C PHE A 23 1.03 -0.90 9.07
N GLU A 24 1.31 -1.28 10.31
CA GLU A 24 2.68 -1.49 10.80
C GLU A 24 3.38 -2.61 10.02
N THR A 25 2.72 -3.77 9.90
CA THR A 25 3.21 -4.92 9.11
C THR A 25 3.49 -4.53 7.66
N ILE A 26 2.59 -3.76 7.07
CA ILE A 26 2.71 -3.33 5.68
C ILE A 26 3.86 -2.33 5.52
N MET A 27 4.04 -1.40 6.46
CA MET A 27 5.15 -0.43 6.44
C MET A 27 6.50 -1.12 6.56
N GLU A 28 6.62 -2.11 7.45
CA GLU A 28 7.85 -2.90 7.61
C GLU A 28 8.20 -3.66 6.32
N THR A 29 7.21 -4.28 5.69
CA THR A 29 7.39 -5.12 4.49
C THR A 29 7.64 -4.31 3.22
N THR A 30 6.89 -3.22 3.03
CA THR A 30 6.87 -2.46 1.76
C THR A 30 7.76 -1.22 1.80
N HIS A 31 8.22 -0.83 2.99
CA HIS A 31 8.90 0.43 3.28
C HIS A 31 8.14 1.68 2.83
N LEU A 32 6.82 1.56 2.67
CA LEU A 32 5.95 2.69 2.39
C LEU A 32 5.61 3.42 3.70
N ARG A 33 5.28 4.71 3.57
CA ARG A 33 4.86 5.51 4.73
C ARG A 33 3.36 5.34 4.94
N LEU A 34 2.91 5.54 6.17
CA LEU A 34 1.48 5.48 6.52
C LEU A 34 0.58 6.34 5.62
N LYS A 35 1.03 7.54 5.23
CA LYS A 35 0.27 8.41 4.32
C LYS A 35 0.08 7.79 2.93
N ASP A 36 1.06 7.01 2.46
CA ASP A 36 1.03 6.37 1.16
C ASP A 36 0.07 5.16 1.22
N LEU A 37 0.09 4.41 2.33
CA LEU A 37 -0.88 3.32 2.59
C LEU A 37 -2.33 3.81 2.66
N LYS A 38 -2.58 4.90 3.40
CA LYS A 38 -3.92 5.52 3.46
C LYS A 38 -4.39 6.02 2.10
N ARG A 39 -3.48 6.51 1.26
CA ARG A 39 -3.80 6.94 -0.11
C ARG A 39 -4.20 5.74 -0.98
N ILE A 40 -3.49 4.62 -0.88
CA ILE A 40 -3.84 3.37 -1.58
C ILE A 40 -5.21 2.88 -1.13
N GLN A 41 -5.44 2.80 0.18
CA GLN A 41 -6.71 2.36 0.74
C GLN A 41 -7.87 3.22 0.22
N ARG A 42 -7.75 4.55 0.30
CA ARG A 42 -8.80 5.49 -0.13
C ARG A 42 -9.02 5.52 -1.64
N ASN A 43 -7.97 5.43 -2.46
CA ASN A 43 -8.13 5.62 -3.91
C ASN A 43 -8.41 4.31 -4.65
N GLU A 44 -8.03 3.16 -4.07
CA GLU A 44 -8.01 1.89 -4.80
C GLU A 44 -8.77 0.75 -4.13
N ILE A 45 -9.09 0.85 -2.83
CA ILE A 45 -9.81 -0.19 -2.10
C ILE A 45 -11.22 0.30 -1.75
N ASP A 46 -11.32 1.49 -1.15
CA ASP A 46 -12.57 2.18 -0.86
C ASP A 46 -12.60 3.55 -1.55
N PRO A 47 -12.65 3.58 -2.90
CA PRO A 47 -13.04 4.79 -3.60
C PRO A 47 -14.51 5.00 -3.26
N HIS A 48 -14.78 5.70 -2.17
CA HIS A 48 -16.11 6.05 -1.70
C HIS A 48 -16.99 6.43 -2.90
N PHE A 49 -18.04 5.62 -3.11
CA PHE A 49 -19.03 5.74 -4.19
C PHE A 49 -19.82 7.05 -4.09
#